data_AF-A0AAJ1YDM4-F1
#
_entry.id   AF-A0AAJ1YDM4-F1
#
_cell.length_a   1.000
_cell.length_b   1.000
_cell.length_c   1.000
_cell.angle_alpha   90.00
_cell.angle_beta   90.00
_cell.angle_gamma   90.00
#
_symmetry.space_group_name_H-M   'P 1'
#
loop_
_entity.id
_entity.type
_entity.pdbx_description
1 polymer ?
#
loop_
_entity_poly.entity_id
_entity_poly.type
_entity_poly.pdbx_seq_one_letter_code
_entity_poly.pdbx_strand_id
1 'polypeptide(L)' 'MAAKVANPGLDIDFTFHDLKAKGISDLEGSLSEKQAISGHKNASQTATYDRKVKIVPVVGNQ' A
#
# COMPACT_ATOMS: atom_id res chain seq x y z
N MET A 1 -2.25 10.23 -18.96
CA MET A 1 -1.35 11.06 -19.80
C MET A 1 -1.50 12.57 -19.57
N ALA A 2 -2.69 13.12 -19.29
CA ALA A 2 -2.87 14.57 -19.07
C ALA A 2 -2.01 15.19 -17.95
N ALA A 3 -1.82 14.50 -16.82
CA ALA A 3 -1.04 15.01 -15.69
C ALA A 3 0.48 15.14 -15.96
N LYS A 4 1.07 14.16 -16.70
CA LYS A 4 2.48 14.21 -17.11
C LYS A 4 2.76 15.40 -18.04
N VAL A 5 1.82 15.72 -18.94
CA VAL A 5 1.93 16.86 -19.86
C VAL A 5 1.83 18.19 -19.13
N ALA A 6 0.93 18.31 -18.15
CA ALA A 6 0.76 19.52 -17.36
C ALA A 6 1.92 19.79 -16.38
N ASN A 7 2.68 18.77 -15.99
CA ASN A 7 3.74 18.86 -14.98
C ASN A 7 5.01 18.13 -15.42
N PRO A 8 5.75 18.64 -16.43
CA PRO A 8 6.88 17.93 -17.03
C PRO A 8 8.08 17.72 -16.09
N GLY A 9 8.17 18.48 -14.99
CA GLY A 9 9.21 18.29 -13.96
C GLY A 9 8.86 17.26 -12.87
N LEU A 10 7.63 16.70 -12.88
CA LEU A 10 7.22 15.67 -11.94
C LEU A 10 7.28 14.30 -12.60
N ASP A 11 7.98 13.37 -11.96
CA ASP A 11 7.97 11.97 -12.37
C ASP A 11 6.67 11.29 -11.90
N ILE A 12 5.60 11.50 -12.67
CA ILE A 12 4.29 10.89 -12.39
C ILE A 12 4.29 9.50 -13.00
N ASP A 13 4.90 8.54 -12.32
CA ASP A 13 4.91 7.14 -12.74
C ASP A 13 4.18 6.21 -11.76
N PHE A 14 2.92 6.56 -11.47
CA PHE A 14 2.05 5.76 -10.62
C PHE A 14 0.60 5.84 -11.09
N THR A 15 -0.20 4.87 -10.64
CA THR A 15 -1.65 4.81 -10.88
C THR A 15 -2.44 5.07 -9.60
N PHE A 16 -3.76 5.27 -9.72
CA PHE A 16 -4.63 5.37 -8.55
C PHE A 16 -4.60 4.11 -7.66
N HIS A 17 -4.32 2.95 -8.23
CA HIS A 17 -4.17 1.72 -7.45
C HIS A 17 -2.92 1.74 -6.57
N ASP A 18 -1.87 2.43 -6.98
CA ASP A 18 -0.65 2.58 -6.19
C ASP A 18 -0.86 3.50 -5.00
N LEU A 19 -1.67 4.56 -5.17
CA LEU A 19 -2.12 5.39 -4.05
C LEU A 19 -2.93 4.58 -3.03
N LYS A 20 -3.87 3.75 -3.53
CA LYS A 20 -4.67 2.88 -2.66
C LYS A 20 -3.79 1.87 -1.93
N ALA A 21 -2.81 1.28 -2.60
CA ALA A 21 -1.90 0.31 -2.01
C ALA A 21 -1.02 0.95 -0.94
N LYS A 22 -0.47 2.13 -1.23
CA LYS A 22 0.28 2.92 -0.26
C LYS A 22 -0.57 3.23 0.98
N GLY A 23 -1.79 3.72 0.78
CA GLY A 23 -2.72 4.01 1.87
C GLY A 23 -2.97 2.80 2.76
N ILE A 24 -3.27 1.63 2.20
CA ILE A 24 -3.49 0.38 2.97
C ILE A 24 -2.21 -0.09 3.67
N SER A 25 -1.07 0.05 3.02
CA SER A 25 0.25 -0.35 3.55
C SER A 25 0.67 0.52 4.74
N ASP A 26 0.38 1.82 4.68
CA ASP A 26 0.73 2.79 5.71
C ASP A 26 -0.16 2.70 6.95
N LEU A 27 -1.33 2.05 6.85
CA LEU A 27 -2.17 1.75 8.01
C LEU A 27 -1.48 0.75 8.95
N GLU A 28 -1.55 1.01 10.24
CA GLU A 28 -1.18 0.08 11.30
C GLU A 28 -2.36 -0.86 11.62
N GLY A 29 -2.09 -1.94 12.35
CA GLY A 29 -3.12 -2.91 12.76
C GLY A 29 -3.20 -4.16 11.89
N SER A 30 -4.17 -5.01 12.20
CA SER A 30 -4.39 -6.30 11.55
C SER A 30 -4.95 -6.17 10.14
N LEU A 31 -4.82 -7.24 9.34
CA LEU A 31 -5.39 -7.28 7.99
C LEU A 31 -6.92 -7.09 7.99
N SER A 32 -7.60 -7.51 9.06
CA SER A 32 -9.05 -7.34 9.23
C SER A 32 -9.43 -5.87 9.42
N GLU A 33 -8.67 -5.13 10.23
CA GLU A 33 -8.88 -3.70 10.44
C GLU A 33 -8.62 -2.92 9.15
N LYS A 34 -7.52 -3.24 8.46
CA LYS A 34 -7.21 -2.68 7.14
C LYS A 34 -8.30 -2.99 6.11
N GLN A 35 -8.90 -4.17 6.15
CA GLN A 35 -10.00 -4.55 5.28
C GLN A 35 -11.25 -3.69 5.53
N ALA A 36 -11.62 -3.48 6.79
CA ALA A 36 -12.77 -2.65 7.16
C ALA A 36 -12.60 -1.21 6.67
N ILE A 37 -11.40 -0.64 6.78
CA ILE A 37 -11.10 0.73 6.34
C ILE A 37 -11.04 0.86 4.81
N SER A 38 -10.47 -0.14 4.13
CA SER A 38 -10.30 -0.12 2.67
C SER A 38 -11.57 -0.45 1.87
N GLY A 39 -12.61 -0.94 2.54
CA GLY A 39 -13.88 -1.33 1.92
C GLY A 39 -13.78 -2.61 1.06
N HIS A 40 -12.74 -3.42 1.25
CA HIS A 40 -12.59 -4.66 0.50
C HIS A 40 -13.50 -5.76 1.02
N LYS A 41 -14.19 -6.45 0.10
CA LYS A 41 -15.08 -7.56 0.43
C LYS A 41 -14.31 -8.77 1.01
N ASN A 42 -13.13 -9.05 0.47
CA ASN A 42 -12.34 -10.23 0.81
C ASN A 42 -10.98 -9.83 1.36
N ALA A 43 -10.48 -10.56 2.36
CA ALA A 43 -9.16 -10.34 2.94
C ALA A 43 -8.02 -10.47 1.92
N SER A 44 -8.18 -11.34 0.91
CA SER A 44 -7.19 -11.51 -0.18
C SER A 44 -6.99 -10.24 -0.99
N GLN A 45 -8.05 -9.45 -1.20
CA GLN A 45 -7.93 -8.16 -1.88
C GLN A 45 -7.12 -7.20 -1.02
N THR A 46 -7.39 -7.12 0.28
CA THR A 46 -6.57 -6.29 1.20
C THR A 46 -5.11 -6.74 1.22
N ALA A 47 -4.85 -8.04 1.27
CA ALA A 47 -3.49 -8.59 1.28
C ALA A 47 -2.68 -8.21 0.03
N THR A 48 -3.31 -8.16 -1.15
CA THR A 48 -2.64 -7.72 -2.40
C THR A 48 -2.22 -6.24 -2.36
N TYR A 49 -2.93 -5.42 -1.58
CA TYR A 49 -2.64 -3.98 -1.44
C TYR A 49 -1.77 -3.67 -0.22
N ASP A 50 -1.69 -4.53 0.78
CA ASP A 50 -0.79 -4.41 1.93
C ASP A 50 0.62 -4.86 1.53
N ARG A 51 1.37 -3.94 0.90
CA ARG A 51 2.70 -4.17 0.32
C ARG A 51 3.84 -3.81 1.29
N LYS A 52 3.55 -3.42 2.53
CA LYS A 52 4.59 -3.02 3.51
C LYS A 52 5.47 -4.23 3.84
N VAL A 53 6.78 -4.09 3.61
CA VAL A 53 7.76 -5.13 3.97
C VAL A 53 7.75 -5.33 5.48
N LYS A 54 7.55 -6.57 5.92
CA LYS A 54 7.61 -6.91 7.35
C LYS A 54 9.06 -6.90 7.82
N ILE A 55 9.37 -6.00 8.75
CA ILE A 55 10.66 -6.02 9.46
C ILE A 55 10.56 -7.14 10.50
N VAL A 56 11.32 -8.21 10.29
CA VAL A 56 11.45 -9.30 11.25
C VAL A 56 12.80 -9.18 11.95
N PRO A 57 12.87 -9.17 13.29
CA PRO A 57 14.14 -9.19 13.99
C PRO A 57 14.87 -10.50 13.68
N VAL A 58 16.19 -10.42 13.49
CA VAL A 58 17.02 -11.61 13.33
C VAL A 58 17.07 -12.38 14.65
N VAL A 59 16.97 -13.70 14.58
CA VAL A 59 17.09 -14.58 15.75
C VAL A 59 18.58 -14.95 15.88
N GLY A 60 19.30 -14.33 16.82
CA GLY A 60 20.68 -14.72 17.11
C GLY A 60 21.64 -13.57 17.41
N ASN A 61 21.50 -12.95 18.58
CA ASN A 61 22.60 -12.23 19.23
C ASN A 61 22.52 -12.34 20.76
N GLN A 62 22.04 -13.49 21.25
CA GLN A 62 22.15 -13.94 22.64
C GLN A 62 23.24 -15.01 22.73
#